data_AF-A0A960AXT5-F1
#
_entry.id   AF-A0A960AXT5-F1
#
_cell.length_a   1.000
_cell.length_b   1.000
_cell.length_c   1.000
_cell.angle_alpha   90.00
_cell.angle_beta   90.00
_cell.angle_gamma   90.00
#
_symmetry.space_group_name_H-M   'P 1'
#
loop_
_entity.id
_entity.type
_entity.pdbx_description
1 polymer ?
#
loop_
_entity_poly.entity_id
_entity_poly.type
_entity_poly.pdbx_seq_one_letter_code
_entity_poly.pdbx_strand_id
1 'polypeptide(L)'
;MPLFRRGRRQEEPSEPDGTLPLTAAQAQRFRALVRTAWAEAGREVTMYAGHVVDDEGTQFGLWNLAAMCNAEAEREWPGIIRRHVRALSGPTPGIDTLSDDELRPMVRTRLVDRGSLPDMVWQPSAREVVGDLVETLCVDFPDHVMTPKESEFADRGGALGPWLDAGRHNLHAELAATALEHEEVTPPDGTGWFDVVMSESVYTASFAIFLADVLGRVGRREQGRGVLVALPFRHQIAFRVLGEEPADLPWALQHLFQFALAGYADAPGGITPHVFWVRDGSWRQVTRLDGDQATIQVDEELARLLGLADD
;
A
#
# COMPACT_ATOMS: atom_id res chain seq x y z
N MET A 1 27.55 52.30 16.79
CA MET A 1 27.79 51.04 16.04
C MET A 1 28.68 50.19 16.93
N PRO A 2 28.17 49.08 17.53
CA PRO A 2 27.85 47.82 16.79
C PRO A 2 26.44 47.29 17.15
N LEU A 3 25.62 46.89 16.16
CA LEU A 3 25.48 45.55 15.57
C LEU A 3 24.82 44.51 16.49
N PHE A 4 23.49 44.61 16.63
CA PHE A 4 22.63 43.53 17.10
C PHE A 4 22.58 42.42 16.03
N ARG A 5 23.21 41.28 16.32
CA ARG A 5 22.96 40.02 15.61
C ARG A 5 21.54 39.55 15.97
N ARG A 6 20.62 39.70 15.03
CA ARG A 6 19.29 39.08 15.09
C ARG A 6 19.48 37.56 14.91
N GLY A 7 19.36 36.80 15.99
CA GLY A 7 19.38 35.34 15.93
C GLY A 7 18.25 34.84 15.04
N ARG A 8 18.58 33.97 14.07
CA ARG A 8 17.60 33.14 13.36
C ARG A 8 16.87 32.32 14.42
N ARG A 9 15.56 32.53 14.54
CA ARG A 9 14.67 31.66 15.30
C ARG A 9 14.78 30.28 14.65
N GLN A 10 15.28 29.29 15.37
CA GLN A 10 15.17 27.89 14.98
C GLN A 10 13.67 27.59 14.90
N GLU A 11 13.14 27.29 13.72
CA GLU A 11 11.77 26.81 13.57
C GLU A 11 11.68 25.45 14.26
N GLU A 12 10.85 25.37 15.30
CA GLU A 12 10.54 24.09 15.94
C GLU A 12 9.93 23.16 14.90
N PRO A 13 10.27 21.85 14.92
CA PRO A 13 9.68 20.89 14.00
C PRO A 13 8.17 20.90 14.19
N SER A 14 7.46 21.25 13.12
CA SER A 14 6.01 21.29 13.07
C SER A 14 5.42 19.89 13.28
N GLU A 15 4.42 19.79 14.16
CA GLU A 15 3.75 18.54 14.50
C GLU A 15 3.16 17.86 13.24
N PRO A 16 3.35 16.54 13.06
CA PRO A 16 2.78 15.80 11.94
C PRO A 16 1.26 15.65 12.07
N ASP A 17 0.54 15.56 10.95
CA ASP A 17 -0.92 15.37 10.94
C ASP A 17 -1.39 13.97 11.38
N GLY A 18 -0.50 12.98 11.34
CA GLY A 18 -0.80 11.59 11.73
C GLY A 18 -1.65 10.81 10.72
N THR A 19 -2.15 11.43 9.64
CA THR A 19 -2.90 10.72 8.58
C THR A 19 -2.46 11.11 7.17
N LEU A 20 -2.14 12.38 6.94
CA LEU A 20 -1.61 12.89 5.67
C LEU A 20 -0.10 13.13 5.75
N PRO A 21 0.64 13.07 4.63
CA PRO A 21 2.07 13.37 4.57
C PRO A 21 2.30 14.90 4.64
N LEU A 22 1.74 15.53 5.66
CA LEU A 22 1.71 16.98 5.89
C LEU A 22 1.85 17.24 7.39
N THR A 23 2.24 18.46 7.74
CA THR A 23 2.15 18.94 9.13
C THR A 23 0.68 19.18 9.50
N ALA A 24 0.34 19.19 10.79
CA ALA A 24 -1.03 19.39 11.25
C ALA A 24 -1.65 20.70 10.71
N ALA A 25 -0.86 21.80 10.69
CA ALA A 25 -1.28 23.09 10.14
C ALA A 25 -1.51 23.03 8.63
N GLN A 26 -0.60 22.38 7.90
CA GLN A 26 -0.70 22.16 6.46
C GLN A 26 -1.91 21.31 6.10
N ALA A 27 -2.13 20.22 6.82
CA ALA A 27 -3.25 19.31 6.60
C ALA A 27 -4.60 20.00 6.86
N GLN A 28 -4.70 20.87 7.87
CA GLN A 28 -5.90 21.67 8.10
C GLN A 28 -6.20 22.59 6.90
N ARG A 29 -5.17 23.30 6.40
CA ARG A 29 -5.29 24.16 5.21
C ARG A 29 -5.67 23.36 3.98
N PHE A 30 -5.01 22.23 3.77
CA PHE A 30 -5.28 21.30 2.69
C PHE A 30 -6.74 20.83 2.68
N ARG A 31 -7.25 20.34 3.82
CA ARG A 31 -8.65 19.88 3.95
C ARG A 31 -9.66 21.00 3.68
N ALA A 32 -9.35 22.24 4.08
CA ALA A 32 -10.19 23.39 3.76
C ALA A 32 -10.24 23.65 2.24
N LEU A 33 -9.09 23.58 1.55
CA LEU A 33 -9.02 23.74 0.09
C LEU A 33 -9.75 22.61 -0.64
N VAL A 34 -9.61 21.36 -0.20
CA VAL A 34 -10.32 20.20 -0.75
C VAL A 34 -11.83 20.38 -0.63
N ARG A 35 -12.32 20.78 0.55
CA ARG A 35 -13.75 21.07 0.76
C ARG A 35 -14.26 22.14 -0.20
N THR A 36 -13.51 23.24 -0.35
CA THR A 36 -13.87 24.31 -1.30
C THR A 36 -13.92 23.80 -2.73
N ALA A 37 -12.94 23.00 -3.15
CA ALA A 37 -12.88 22.48 -4.52
C ALA A 37 -14.06 21.53 -4.83
N TRP A 38 -14.48 20.68 -3.89
CA TRP A 38 -15.67 19.82 -4.07
C TRP A 38 -16.96 20.63 -4.17
N ALA A 39 -17.12 21.63 -3.31
CA ALA A 39 -18.24 22.55 -3.38
C ALA A 39 -18.27 23.32 -4.72
N GLU A 40 -17.12 23.80 -5.21
CA GLU A 40 -16.99 24.45 -6.53
C GLU A 40 -17.31 23.50 -7.69
N ALA A 41 -17.08 22.20 -7.51
CA ALA A 41 -17.42 21.17 -8.49
C ALA A 41 -18.89 20.72 -8.41
N GLY A 42 -19.67 21.25 -7.46
CA GLY A 42 -21.10 21.00 -7.33
C GLY A 42 -21.47 19.66 -6.69
N ARG A 43 -20.53 19.00 -5.99
CA ARG A 43 -20.77 17.74 -5.27
C ARG A 43 -20.61 17.98 -3.77
N GLU A 44 -21.63 17.65 -2.99
CA GLU A 44 -21.54 17.71 -1.53
C GLU A 44 -20.73 16.51 -1.01
N VAL A 45 -19.78 16.76 -0.12
CA VAL A 45 -18.93 15.73 0.48
C VAL A 45 -18.75 15.94 1.97
N THR A 46 -18.68 14.84 2.71
CA THR A 46 -18.27 14.79 4.11
C THR A 46 -16.76 14.61 4.19
N MET A 47 -16.08 15.51 4.90
CA MET A 47 -14.63 15.49 5.09
C MET A 47 -14.23 14.65 6.30
N TYR A 48 -13.32 13.69 6.11
CA TYR A 48 -12.66 12.91 7.17
C TYR A 48 -11.15 13.22 7.21
N ALA A 49 -10.42 12.58 8.14
CA ALA A 49 -8.99 12.83 8.32
C ALA A 49 -8.16 12.51 7.07
N GLY A 50 -8.40 11.35 6.43
CA GLY A 50 -7.64 10.86 5.28
C GLY A 50 -8.43 10.66 3.99
N HIS A 51 -9.72 10.98 3.97
CA HIS A 51 -10.60 10.77 2.83
C HIS A 51 -11.81 11.73 2.84
N VAL A 52 -12.56 11.77 1.75
CA VAL A 52 -13.90 12.37 1.69
C VAL A 52 -14.91 11.34 1.23
N VAL A 53 -16.18 11.50 1.64
CA VAL A 53 -17.28 10.64 1.21
C VAL A 53 -18.38 11.52 0.64
N ASP A 54 -18.91 11.18 -0.54
CA ASP A 54 -20.06 11.89 -1.12
C ASP A 54 -21.41 11.39 -0.58
N ASP A 55 -22.50 11.92 -1.13
CA ASP A 55 -23.88 11.55 -0.79
C ASP A 55 -24.29 10.14 -1.25
N GLU A 56 -23.58 9.57 -2.23
CA GLU A 56 -23.74 8.19 -2.72
C GLU A 56 -22.94 7.18 -1.88
N GLY A 57 -22.10 7.65 -0.94
CA GLY A 57 -21.23 6.81 -0.11
C GLY A 57 -19.88 6.48 -0.77
N THR A 58 -19.55 7.11 -1.89
CA THR A 58 -18.26 6.95 -2.58
C THR A 58 -17.15 7.62 -1.79
N GLN A 59 -16.12 6.84 -1.45
CA GLN A 59 -14.97 7.33 -0.69
C GLN A 59 -13.80 7.70 -1.62
N PHE A 60 -13.28 8.92 -1.47
CA PHE A 60 -12.10 9.41 -2.17
C PHE A 60 -10.95 9.66 -1.18
N GLY A 61 -9.88 8.87 -1.27
CA GLY A 61 -8.69 9.01 -0.42
C GLY A 61 -7.93 10.29 -0.71
N LEU A 62 -7.42 10.95 0.33
CA LEU A 62 -6.71 12.24 0.22
C LEU A 62 -5.18 12.13 0.24
N TRP A 63 -4.63 10.96 0.56
CA TRP A 63 -3.19 10.81 0.76
C TRP A 63 -2.38 11.21 -0.47
N ASN A 64 -2.74 10.68 -1.65
CA ASN A 64 -2.02 10.97 -2.90
C ASN A 64 -2.11 12.47 -3.26
N LEU A 65 -3.28 13.08 -3.09
CA LEU A 65 -3.46 14.51 -3.32
C LEU A 65 -2.63 15.35 -2.34
N ALA A 66 -2.56 14.93 -1.08
CA ALA A 66 -1.73 15.58 -0.07
C ALA A 66 -0.24 15.43 -0.37
N ALA A 67 0.21 14.26 -0.83
CA ALA A 67 1.60 14.03 -1.24
C ALA A 67 2.00 14.91 -2.43
N MET A 68 1.14 14.99 -3.46
CA MET A 68 1.35 15.91 -4.60
C MET A 68 1.44 17.37 -4.15
N CYS A 69 0.60 17.78 -3.20
CA CYS A 69 0.68 19.12 -2.62
C CYS A 69 1.98 19.30 -1.82
N ASN A 70 2.40 18.32 -1.03
CA ASN A 70 3.62 18.41 -0.20
C ASN A 70 4.89 18.59 -1.05
N ALA A 71 4.92 18.06 -2.27
CA ALA A 71 6.02 18.25 -3.22
C ALA A 71 6.10 19.67 -3.83
N GLU A 72 5.08 20.50 -3.62
CA GLU A 72 4.91 21.79 -4.27
C GLU A 72 4.73 22.93 -3.26
N ALA A 73 4.99 24.17 -3.70
CA ALA A 73 4.78 25.34 -2.84
C ALA A 73 3.29 25.51 -2.47
N GLU A 74 2.98 25.86 -1.21
CA GLU A 74 1.58 25.98 -0.72
C GLU A 74 0.69 26.94 -1.52
N ARG A 75 1.30 27.88 -2.25
CA ARG A 75 0.59 28.79 -3.17
C ARG A 75 0.02 28.09 -4.41
N GLU A 76 0.60 26.96 -4.81
CA GLU A 76 0.20 26.15 -5.97
C GLU A 76 -0.92 25.16 -5.62
N TRP A 77 -1.08 24.82 -4.33
CA TRP A 77 -2.05 23.82 -3.86
C TRP A 77 -3.48 24.06 -4.36
N PRO A 78 -4.05 25.28 -4.33
CA PRO A 78 -5.41 25.48 -4.80
C PRO A 78 -5.63 25.06 -6.26
N GLY A 79 -4.60 25.18 -7.11
CA GLY A 79 -4.66 24.77 -8.52
C GLY A 79 -4.56 23.26 -8.70
N ILE A 80 -3.68 22.60 -7.93
CA ILE A 80 -3.51 21.14 -7.91
C ILE A 80 -4.81 20.48 -7.43
N ILE A 81 -5.33 20.94 -6.29
CA ILE A 81 -6.55 20.41 -5.67
C ILE A 81 -7.77 20.59 -6.58
N ARG A 82 -7.98 21.79 -7.14
CA ARG A 82 -9.10 22.03 -8.08
C ARG A 82 -9.04 21.12 -9.30
N ARG A 83 -7.84 20.89 -9.85
CA ARG A 83 -7.66 20.01 -11.00
C ARG A 83 -8.00 18.57 -10.66
N HIS A 84 -7.51 18.08 -9.53
CA HIS A 84 -7.76 16.73 -9.05
C HIS A 84 -9.25 16.52 -8.74
N VAL A 85 -9.87 17.43 -7.97
CA VAL A 85 -11.30 17.33 -7.66
C VAL A 85 -12.15 17.42 -8.92
N ARG A 86 -11.82 18.28 -9.89
CA ARG A 86 -12.56 18.34 -11.16
C ARG A 86 -12.51 17.02 -11.93
N ALA A 87 -11.37 16.34 -11.92
CA ALA A 87 -11.22 15.03 -12.56
C ALA A 87 -12.04 13.94 -11.86
N LEU A 88 -12.18 14.01 -10.52
CA LEU A 88 -13.05 13.14 -9.72
C LEU A 88 -14.55 13.52 -9.77
N SER A 89 -14.87 14.78 -10.08
CA SER A 89 -16.23 15.32 -10.08
C SER A 89 -16.90 15.29 -11.46
N GLY A 90 -16.11 15.19 -12.53
CA GLY A 90 -16.64 14.85 -13.85
C GLY A 90 -17.13 13.40 -13.87
N PRO A 91 -17.85 12.96 -14.93
CA PRO A 91 -17.96 11.54 -15.19
C PRO A 91 -16.53 11.01 -15.29
N THR A 92 -16.12 10.16 -14.34
CA THR A 92 -14.89 9.40 -14.50
C THR A 92 -15.03 8.68 -15.83
N PRO A 93 -14.11 8.85 -16.80
CA PRO A 93 -14.13 8.03 -17.99
C PRO A 93 -14.07 6.59 -17.51
N GLY A 94 -15.22 5.91 -17.56
CA GLY A 94 -15.26 4.50 -17.25
C GLY A 94 -14.37 3.80 -18.26
N ILE A 95 -13.96 2.58 -17.94
CA ILE A 95 -13.11 1.85 -18.87
C ILE A 95 -13.80 1.75 -20.24
N ASP A 96 -15.14 1.71 -20.27
CA ASP A 96 -16.04 1.75 -21.45
C ASP A 96 -15.72 2.85 -22.47
N THR A 97 -15.12 3.95 -22.05
CA THR A 97 -14.71 5.06 -22.93
C THR A 97 -13.35 4.87 -23.60
N LEU A 98 -12.55 3.91 -23.14
CA LEU A 98 -11.20 3.61 -23.64
C LEU A 98 -11.24 2.45 -24.65
N SER A 99 -10.43 2.55 -25.70
CA SER A 99 -10.10 1.38 -26.53
C SER A 99 -9.23 0.39 -25.75
N ASP A 100 -9.17 -0.85 -26.20
CA ASP A 100 -8.38 -1.88 -25.51
C ASP A 100 -6.88 -1.57 -25.55
N ASP A 101 -6.39 -0.93 -26.61
CA ASP A 101 -4.99 -0.50 -26.74
C ASP A 101 -4.65 0.64 -25.76
N GLU A 102 -5.61 1.51 -25.45
CA GLU A 102 -5.46 2.56 -24.44
C GLU A 102 -5.57 2.01 -23.02
N LEU A 103 -6.49 1.06 -22.79
CA LEU A 103 -6.75 0.48 -21.48
C LEU A 103 -5.62 -0.46 -21.03
N ARG A 104 -5.09 -1.29 -21.94
CA ARG A 104 -4.09 -2.32 -21.63
C ARG A 104 -2.85 -1.82 -20.88
N PRO A 105 -2.21 -0.68 -21.22
CA PRO A 105 -1.08 -0.13 -20.43
C PRO A 105 -1.50 0.47 -19.08
N MET A 106 -2.80 0.72 -18.86
CA MET A 106 -3.33 1.27 -17.61
C MET A 106 -3.67 0.17 -16.60
N VAL A 107 -3.93 -1.06 -17.05
CA VAL A 107 -4.27 -2.18 -16.18
C VAL A 107 -3.06 -2.63 -15.35
N ARG A 108 -3.25 -2.84 -14.04
CA ARG A 108 -2.27 -3.47 -13.14
C ARG A 108 -2.94 -4.54 -12.29
N THR A 109 -2.14 -5.49 -11.82
CA THR A 109 -2.53 -6.38 -10.73
C THR A 109 -2.19 -5.74 -9.40
N ARG A 110 -3.02 -5.93 -8.37
CA ARG A 110 -2.72 -5.50 -7.01
C ARG A 110 -3.11 -6.56 -5.98
N LEU A 111 -2.39 -6.56 -4.87
CA LEU A 111 -2.74 -7.29 -3.64
C LEU A 111 -3.68 -6.44 -2.80
N VAL A 112 -4.78 -7.04 -2.35
CA VAL A 112 -5.77 -6.41 -1.47
C VAL A 112 -6.32 -7.42 -0.47
N ASP A 113 -6.91 -6.90 0.60
CA ASP A 113 -7.82 -7.68 1.45
C ASP A 113 -9.11 -7.99 0.68
N ARG A 114 -9.58 -9.24 0.75
CA ARG A 114 -10.82 -9.69 0.11
C ARG A 114 -12.02 -8.90 0.62
N GLY A 115 -12.07 -8.56 1.90
CA GLY A 115 -13.11 -7.74 2.51
C GLY A 115 -13.08 -6.27 2.11
N SER A 116 -11.98 -5.77 1.55
CA SER A 116 -11.90 -4.40 1.00
C SER A 116 -12.51 -4.24 -0.38
N LEU A 117 -12.86 -5.34 -1.07
CA LEU A 117 -13.50 -5.27 -2.37
C LEU A 117 -14.97 -4.82 -2.23
N PRO A 118 -15.45 -3.86 -3.06
CA PRO A 118 -16.79 -3.28 -2.93
C PRO A 118 -17.92 -4.32 -2.96
N ASP A 119 -17.71 -5.42 -3.67
CA ASP A 119 -18.56 -6.61 -3.69
C ASP A 119 -17.75 -7.78 -4.29
N MET A 120 -17.73 -8.94 -3.63
CA MET A 120 -17.03 -10.14 -4.12
C MET A 120 -17.54 -10.60 -5.50
N VAL A 121 -18.76 -10.22 -5.88
CA VAL A 121 -19.33 -10.48 -7.21
C VAL A 121 -18.63 -9.70 -8.32
N TRP A 122 -17.91 -8.62 -7.98
CA TRP A 122 -17.19 -7.83 -8.98
C TRP A 122 -15.91 -8.50 -9.45
N GLN A 123 -15.29 -9.33 -8.60
CA GLN A 123 -14.02 -10.00 -8.88
C GLN A 123 -14.09 -11.50 -8.54
N PRO A 124 -15.00 -12.27 -9.18
CA PRO A 124 -15.20 -13.69 -8.87
C PRO A 124 -13.99 -14.56 -9.20
N SER A 125 -13.09 -14.09 -10.09
CA SER A 125 -11.85 -14.76 -10.47
C SER A 125 -10.63 -14.20 -9.73
N ALA A 126 -10.81 -13.31 -8.74
CA ALA A 126 -9.72 -12.84 -7.89
C ALA A 126 -8.95 -14.03 -7.32
N ARG A 127 -7.66 -14.09 -7.65
CA ARG A 127 -6.82 -15.22 -7.27
C ARG A 127 -6.51 -15.11 -5.80
N GLU A 128 -6.88 -16.13 -5.04
CA GLU A 128 -6.43 -16.27 -3.66
C GLU A 128 -4.91 -16.50 -3.62
N VAL A 129 -4.21 -15.64 -2.88
CA VAL A 129 -2.80 -15.84 -2.55
C VAL A 129 -2.72 -16.69 -1.29
N VAL A 130 -3.41 -16.23 -0.24
CA VAL A 130 -3.56 -16.95 1.03
C VAL A 130 -4.70 -16.32 1.84
N GLY A 131 -5.70 -17.11 2.22
CA GLY A 131 -6.83 -16.63 3.01
C GLY A 131 -7.54 -15.44 2.33
N ASP A 132 -7.61 -14.31 3.03
CA ASP A 132 -8.25 -13.09 2.51
C ASP A 132 -7.30 -12.21 1.68
N LEU A 133 -6.00 -12.54 1.58
CA LEU A 133 -5.10 -11.83 0.67
C LEU A 133 -5.32 -12.32 -0.77
N VAL A 134 -5.79 -11.43 -1.63
CA VAL A 134 -6.15 -11.75 -3.02
C VAL A 134 -5.45 -10.84 -4.04
N GLU A 135 -5.18 -11.40 -5.22
CA GLU A 135 -4.77 -10.65 -6.41
C GLU A 135 -6.00 -10.25 -7.23
N THR A 136 -6.11 -8.97 -7.56
CA THR A 136 -7.20 -8.42 -8.39
C THR A 136 -6.65 -7.48 -9.46
N LEU A 137 -7.42 -7.26 -10.52
CA LEU A 137 -7.16 -6.22 -11.50
C LEU A 137 -7.64 -4.85 -11.04
N CYS A 138 -6.88 -3.83 -11.40
CA CYS A 138 -7.27 -2.44 -11.29
C CYS A 138 -6.81 -1.66 -12.53
N VAL A 139 -7.32 -0.45 -12.68
CA VAL A 139 -6.95 0.46 -13.76
C VAL A 139 -6.39 1.73 -13.15
N ASP A 140 -5.18 2.06 -13.55
CA ASP A 140 -4.40 3.18 -13.04
C ASP A 140 -4.58 4.39 -13.96
N PHE A 141 -5.35 5.36 -13.48
CA PHE A 141 -5.50 6.65 -14.12
C PHE A 141 -4.47 7.63 -13.56
N PRO A 142 -4.17 8.74 -14.26
CA PRO A 142 -3.16 9.69 -13.80
C PRO A 142 -3.36 10.26 -12.39
N ASP A 143 -4.60 10.26 -11.90
CA ASP A 143 -4.98 10.86 -10.62
C ASP A 143 -5.67 9.89 -9.64
N HIS A 144 -6.07 8.69 -10.07
CA HIS A 144 -6.75 7.72 -9.22
C HIS A 144 -6.61 6.28 -9.72
N VAL A 145 -6.88 5.31 -8.84
CA VAL A 145 -6.95 3.89 -9.20
C VAL A 145 -8.39 3.44 -9.11
N MET A 146 -8.91 2.85 -10.18
CA MET A 146 -10.24 2.26 -10.24
C MET A 146 -10.15 0.73 -10.17
N THR A 147 -11.17 0.08 -9.60
CA THR A 147 -11.34 -1.38 -9.62
C THR A 147 -12.63 -1.73 -10.36
N PRO A 148 -12.59 -1.86 -11.69
CA PRO A 148 -13.76 -2.22 -12.47
C PRO A 148 -14.21 -3.65 -12.13
N LYS A 149 -15.44 -4.01 -12.47
CA LYS A 149 -15.90 -5.40 -12.42
C LYS A 149 -15.17 -6.22 -13.48
N GLU A 150 -14.90 -7.49 -13.19
CA GLU A 150 -14.34 -8.44 -14.17
C GLU A 150 -15.18 -8.53 -15.44
N SER A 151 -16.51 -8.41 -15.33
CA SER A 151 -17.41 -8.40 -16.49
C SER A 151 -17.08 -7.28 -17.47
N GLU A 152 -16.68 -6.10 -16.97
CA GLU A 152 -16.34 -4.96 -17.83
C GLU A 152 -15.06 -5.20 -18.66
N PHE A 153 -14.19 -6.12 -18.22
CA PHE A 153 -13.06 -6.61 -19.00
C PHE A 153 -13.46 -7.75 -19.94
N ALA A 154 -14.29 -8.69 -19.47
CA ALA A 154 -14.74 -9.84 -20.24
C ALA A 154 -15.58 -9.44 -21.46
N ASP A 155 -16.37 -8.37 -21.33
CA ASP A 155 -17.26 -7.86 -22.38
C ASP A 155 -16.49 -7.24 -23.58
N ARG A 156 -15.17 -7.01 -23.45
CA ARG A 156 -14.28 -6.39 -24.46
C ARG A 156 -13.68 -7.36 -25.46
N GLY A 157 -14.47 -8.31 -25.95
CA GLY A 157 -14.00 -9.27 -26.96
C GLY A 157 -13.50 -10.60 -26.39
N GLY A 158 -13.75 -10.87 -25.11
CA GLY A 158 -13.73 -12.21 -24.53
C GLY A 158 -12.48 -12.58 -23.73
N ALA A 159 -12.72 -13.41 -22.70
CA ALA A 159 -11.81 -13.96 -21.70
C ALA A 159 -11.05 -12.93 -20.84
N LEU A 160 -11.07 -13.13 -19.52
CA LEU A 160 -10.35 -12.30 -18.56
C LEU A 160 -8.82 -12.50 -18.60
N GLY A 161 -8.35 -13.66 -19.08
CA GLY A 161 -6.94 -14.07 -19.06
C GLY A 161 -5.95 -13.03 -19.63
N PRO A 162 -6.14 -12.50 -20.85
CA PRO A 162 -5.25 -11.50 -21.42
C PRO A 162 -5.11 -10.22 -20.60
N TRP A 163 -6.15 -9.84 -19.84
CA TRP A 163 -6.12 -8.68 -18.95
C TRP A 163 -5.36 -8.99 -17.65
N LEU A 164 -5.49 -10.21 -17.12
CA LEU A 164 -4.69 -10.69 -15.98
C LEU A 164 -3.20 -10.71 -16.32
N ASP A 165 -2.86 -11.23 -17.50
CA ASP A 165 -1.48 -11.25 -18.00
C ASP A 165 -0.92 -9.83 -18.17
N ALA A 166 -1.70 -8.92 -18.77
CA ALA A 166 -1.32 -7.52 -18.92
C ALA A 166 -1.13 -6.84 -17.55
N GLY A 167 -2.03 -7.07 -16.60
CA GLY A 167 -1.95 -6.50 -15.25
C GLY A 167 -0.68 -6.92 -14.50
N ARG A 168 -0.34 -8.21 -14.53
CA ARG A 168 0.90 -8.72 -13.93
C ARG A 168 2.13 -8.22 -14.67
N HIS A 169 2.10 -8.16 -16.00
CA HIS A 169 3.20 -7.63 -16.80
C HIS A 169 3.49 -6.16 -16.48
N ASN A 170 2.45 -5.32 -16.44
CA ASN A 170 2.59 -3.90 -16.15
C ASN A 170 3.05 -3.66 -14.71
N LEU A 171 2.55 -4.44 -13.75
CA LEU A 171 3.03 -4.38 -12.36
C LEU A 171 4.52 -4.73 -12.25
N HIS A 172 4.97 -5.76 -12.97
CA HIS A 172 6.37 -6.16 -13.00
C HIS A 172 7.27 -5.08 -13.64
N ALA A 173 6.81 -4.48 -14.74
CA ALA A 173 7.49 -3.36 -15.37
C ALA A 173 7.56 -2.13 -14.43
N GLU A 174 6.50 -1.87 -13.66
CA GLU A 174 6.48 -0.82 -12.65
C GLU A 174 7.50 -1.12 -11.54
N LEU A 175 7.52 -2.34 -10.99
CA LEU A 175 8.56 -2.76 -10.05
C LEU A 175 9.97 -2.49 -10.61
N ALA A 176 10.22 -2.73 -11.90
CA ALA A 176 11.53 -2.46 -12.50
C ALA A 176 11.86 -0.95 -12.58
N ALA A 177 10.85 -0.09 -12.78
CA ALA A 177 11.00 1.35 -12.96
C ALA A 177 10.99 2.14 -11.64
N THR A 178 10.36 1.63 -10.58
CA THR A 178 10.19 2.34 -9.30
C THR A 178 11.51 2.40 -8.52
N ALA A 179 11.82 3.55 -7.93
CA ALA A 179 12.91 3.65 -6.96
C ALA A 179 12.44 3.05 -5.62
N LEU A 180 13.18 2.06 -5.12
CA LEU A 180 12.88 1.42 -3.84
C LEU A 180 13.81 1.98 -2.77
N GLU A 181 13.22 2.41 -1.67
CA GLU A 181 13.94 2.69 -0.42
C GLU A 181 13.99 1.41 0.41
N HIS A 182 15.12 1.18 1.08
CA HIS A 182 15.36 -0.01 1.88
C HIS A 182 15.97 0.40 3.22
N GLU A 183 15.35 -0.07 4.30
CA GLU A 183 15.83 0.11 5.67
C GLU A 183 15.87 -1.24 6.39
N GLU A 184 16.91 -1.43 7.20
CA GLU A 184 16.99 -2.52 8.17
C GLU A 184 16.51 -2.00 9.53
N VAL A 185 15.35 -2.46 9.96
CA VAL A 185 14.73 -2.05 11.22
C VAL A 185 15.23 -2.98 12.33
N THR A 186 15.97 -2.41 13.27
CA THR A 186 16.44 -3.10 14.48
C THR A 186 15.75 -2.51 15.71
N PRO A 187 14.96 -3.30 16.45
CA PRO A 187 14.35 -2.90 17.71
C PRO A 187 15.37 -2.45 18.77
N PRO A 188 14.96 -1.68 19.80
CA PRO A 188 15.86 -1.14 20.81
C PRO A 188 16.65 -2.19 21.61
N ASP A 189 16.13 -3.41 21.72
CA ASP A 189 16.80 -4.53 22.39
C ASP A 189 17.90 -5.20 21.54
N GLY A 190 18.03 -4.79 20.28
CA GLY A 190 19.02 -5.31 19.33
C GLY A 190 18.68 -6.67 18.72
N THR A 191 17.45 -7.17 18.92
CA THR A 191 17.00 -8.48 18.47
C THR A 191 15.85 -8.40 17.47
N GLY A 192 15.70 -9.45 16.67
CA GLY A 192 14.57 -9.64 15.75
C GLY A 192 14.48 -8.57 14.68
N TRP A 193 15.62 -8.21 14.07
CA TRP A 193 15.65 -7.22 13.00
C TRP A 193 14.87 -7.71 11.77
N PHE A 194 14.40 -6.79 10.94
CA PHE A 194 13.77 -7.12 9.66
C PHE A 194 14.02 -6.02 8.63
N ASP A 195 13.87 -6.36 7.36
CA ASP A 195 14.00 -5.43 6.25
C ASP A 195 12.65 -4.77 5.96
N VAL A 196 12.69 -3.51 5.57
CA VAL A 196 11.55 -2.72 5.11
C VAL A 196 11.87 -2.14 3.74
N VAL A 197 10.94 -2.33 2.80
CA VAL A 197 10.99 -1.74 1.46
C VAL A 197 9.81 -0.80 1.30
N MET A 198 10.10 0.43 0.88
CA MET A 198 9.14 1.51 0.71
C MET A 198 9.31 2.17 -0.65
N SER A 199 8.23 2.73 -1.19
CA SER A 199 8.33 3.62 -2.35
C SER A 199 7.10 4.51 -2.49
N GLU A 200 7.20 5.49 -3.37
CA GLU A 200 6.08 6.36 -3.77
C GLU A 200 4.99 5.62 -4.57
N SER A 201 5.27 4.41 -5.08
CA SER A 201 4.26 3.64 -5.80
C SER A 201 3.17 3.13 -4.85
N VAL A 202 1.91 3.38 -5.23
CA VAL A 202 0.72 2.80 -4.58
C VAL A 202 0.64 1.28 -4.74
N TYR A 203 1.53 0.68 -5.54
CA TYR A 203 1.61 -0.76 -5.78
C TYR A 203 2.78 -1.43 -5.05
N THR A 204 3.51 -0.73 -4.18
CA THR A 204 4.71 -1.26 -3.50
C THR A 204 4.44 -2.61 -2.84
N ALA A 205 3.37 -2.74 -2.06
CA ALA A 205 3.01 -4.01 -1.43
C ALA A 205 2.70 -5.12 -2.45
N SER A 206 2.13 -4.76 -3.60
CA SER A 206 1.79 -5.70 -4.68
C SER A 206 3.03 -6.23 -5.39
N PHE A 207 4.18 -5.54 -5.32
CA PHE A 207 5.44 -6.08 -5.82
C PHE A 207 5.85 -7.39 -5.13
N ALA A 208 5.31 -7.69 -3.95
CA ALA A 208 5.52 -8.96 -3.26
C ALA A 208 5.04 -10.18 -4.06
N ILE A 209 4.16 -10.00 -5.06
CA ILE A 209 3.84 -11.05 -6.06
C ILE A 209 5.13 -11.56 -6.74
N PHE A 210 6.11 -10.67 -6.91
CA PHE A 210 7.44 -10.94 -7.47
C PHE A 210 8.51 -10.88 -6.38
N LEU A 211 8.25 -11.52 -5.22
CA LEU A 211 9.10 -11.42 -4.03
C LEU A 211 10.60 -11.62 -4.32
N ALA A 212 10.96 -12.59 -5.15
CA ALA A 212 12.37 -12.85 -5.50
C ALA A 212 13.04 -11.63 -6.16
N ASP A 213 12.33 -10.90 -7.01
CA ASP A 213 12.82 -9.70 -7.66
C ASP A 213 12.93 -8.54 -6.67
N VAL A 214 11.94 -8.38 -5.78
CA VAL A 214 11.99 -7.39 -4.68
C VAL A 214 13.23 -7.61 -3.82
N LEU A 215 13.46 -8.85 -3.35
CA LEU A 215 14.64 -9.20 -2.56
C LEU A 215 15.93 -8.87 -3.32
N GLY A 216 16.01 -9.25 -4.60
CA GLY A 216 17.19 -8.99 -5.44
C GLY A 216 17.49 -7.50 -5.59
N ARG A 217 16.46 -6.66 -5.69
CA ARG A 217 16.61 -5.19 -5.80
C ARG A 217 17.21 -4.54 -4.55
N VAL A 218 17.08 -5.18 -3.39
CA VAL A 218 17.64 -4.71 -2.11
C VAL A 218 18.83 -5.56 -1.63
N GLY A 219 19.43 -6.34 -2.54
CA GLY A 219 20.62 -7.15 -2.23
C GLY A 219 20.36 -8.31 -1.28
N ARG A 220 19.11 -8.74 -1.13
CA ARG A 220 18.70 -9.93 -0.37
C ARG A 220 18.38 -11.08 -1.32
N ARG A 221 18.37 -12.30 -0.80
CA ARG A 221 18.00 -13.50 -1.55
C ARG A 221 17.41 -14.53 -0.60
N GLU A 222 16.37 -15.22 -1.06
CA GLU A 222 15.83 -16.41 -0.39
C GLU A 222 16.92 -17.51 -0.29
N GLN A 223 16.99 -18.22 0.85
CA GLN A 223 18.09 -19.14 1.21
C GLN A 223 17.62 -20.61 1.37
N GLY A 224 16.60 -21.03 0.63
CA GLY A 224 15.96 -22.34 0.70
C GLY A 224 15.04 -22.58 1.90
N ARG A 225 14.91 -21.62 2.84
CA ARG A 225 14.11 -21.71 4.08
C ARG A 225 12.86 -20.81 4.05
N GLY A 226 12.69 -20.01 3.01
CA GLY A 226 11.63 -19.04 2.82
C GLY A 226 11.89 -17.69 3.49
N VAL A 227 10.85 -16.86 3.48
CA VAL A 227 10.87 -15.47 3.92
C VAL A 227 9.60 -15.19 4.73
N LEU A 228 9.74 -14.56 5.89
CA LEU A 228 8.60 -13.97 6.58
C LEU A 228 8.27 -12.63 5.90
N VAL A 229 7.03 -12.39 5.53
CA VAL A 229 6.58 -11.21 4.77
C VAL A 229 5.36 -10.60 5.45
N ALA A 230 5.34 -9.29 5.58
CA ALA A 230 4.21 -8.50 6.07
C ALA A 230 3.89 -7.39 5.06
N LEU A 231 2.59 -7.18 4.83
CA LEU A 231 2.05 -6.21 3.86
C LEU A 231 1.00 -5.32 4.55
N PRO A 232 1.40 -4.44 5.48
CA PRO A 232 0.44 -3.69 6.29
C PRO A 232 -0.46 -2.78 5.46
N PHE A 233 0.12 -2.06 4.49
CA PHE A 233 -0.59 -1.16 3.58
C PHE A 233 0.18 -1.02 2.26
N ARG A 234 -0.46 -0.36 1.29
CA ARG A 234 -0.07 -0.39 -0.13
C ARG A 234 1.35 0.11 -0.47
N HIS A 235 1.98 0.92 0.37
CA HIS A 235 3.29 1.54 0.09
C HIS A 235 4.48 0.82 0.74
N GLN A 236 4.28 -0.35 1.33
CA GLN A 236 5.34 -1.00 2.09
C GLN A 236 5.32 -2.53 2.00
N ILE A 237 6.51 -3.12 1.97
CA ILE A 237 6.76 -4.54 2.22
C ILE A 237 7.73 -4.62 3.39
N ALA A 238 7.39 -5.35 4.45
CA ALA A 238 8.34 -5.72 5.49
C ALA A 238 8.66 -7.21 5.36
N PHE A 239 9.92 -7.60 5.53
CA PHE A 239 10.28 -9.00 5.43
C PHE A 239 11.50 -9.39 6.26
N ARG A 240 11.61 -10.69 6.55
CA ARG A 240 12.82 -11.31 7.11
C ARG A 240 13.13 -12.58 6.33
N VAL A 241 14.29 -12.61 5.66
CA VAL A 241 14.81 -13.84 5.07
C VAL A 241 15.20 -14.81 6.19
N LEU A 242 14.74 -16.07 6.10
CA LEU A 242 15.10 -17.10 7.06
C LEU A 242 16.50 -17.63 6.72
N GLY A 243 17.48 -17.28 7.55
CA GLY A 243 18.87 -17.68 7.39
C GLY A 243 19.23 -18.97 8.12
N GLU A 244 20.52 -19.30 8.15
CA GLU A 244 21.03 -20.52 8.80
C GLU A 244 20.94 -20.47 10.33
N GLU A 245 21.08 -19.29 10.93
CA GLU A 245 21.09 -19.08 12.38
C GLU A 245 19.69 -18.72 12.92
N PRO A 246 19.01 -19.63 13.65
CA PRO A 246 17.61 -19.45 14.02
C PRO A 246 17.38 -18.61 15.27
N ALA A 247 18.42 -18.32 16.07
CA ALA A 247 18.29 -17.79 17.42
C ALA A 247 17.48 -16.48 17.53
N ASP A 248 17.48 -15.67 16.47
CA ASP A 248 16.82 -14.37 16.43
C ASP A 248 15.48 -14.37 15.67
N LEU A 249 15.13 -15.47 15.00
CA LEU A 249 13.98 -15.53 14.10
C LEU A 249 12.62 -15.47 14.83
N PRO A 250 12.42 -16.07 16.02
CA PRO A 250 11.19 -15.90 16.77
C PRO A 250 10.92 -14.42 17.12
N TRP A 251 11.97 -13.68 17.49
CA TRP A 251 11.86 -12.24 17.77
C TRP A 251 11.55 -11.46 16.49
N ALA A 252 12.20 -11.79 15.37
CA ALA A 252 11.91 -11.16 14.09
C ALA A 252 10.45 -11.38 13.65
N LEU A 253 9.89 -12.57 13.85
CA LEU A 253 8.49 -12.85 13.59
C LEU A 253 7.56 -12.01 14.48
N GLN A 254 7.85 -11.94 15.78
CA GLN A 254 7.07 -11.12 16.71
C GLN A 254 7.11 -9.64 16.31
N HIS A 255 8.29 -9.10 16.00
CA HIS A 255 8.46 -7.70 15.62
C HIS A 255 7.82 -7.38 14.27
N LEU A 256 7.96 -8.26 13.27
CA LEU A 256 7.23 -8.13 11.99
C LEU A 256 5.72 -8.11 12.21
N PHE A 257 5.19 -8.93 13.13
CA PHE A 257 3.76 -8.93 13.40
C PHE A 257 3.29 -7.64 14.08
N GLN A 258 4.03 -7.13 15.07
CA GLN A 258 3.73 -5.83 15.68
C GLN A 258 3.82 -4.69 14.67
N PHE A 259 4.82 -4.74 13.80
CA PHE A 259 4.98 -3.79 12.71
C PHE A 259 3.77 -3.82 11.75
N ALA A 260 3.34 -5.02 11.36
CA ALA A 260 2.19 -5.20 10.47
C ALA A 260 0.89 -4.68 11.11
N LEU A 261 0.68 -4.95 12.41
CA LEU A 261 -0.50 -4.47 13.15
C LEU A 261 -0.56 -2.94 13.20
N ALA A 262 0.54 -2.29 13.58
CA ALA A 262 0.62 -0.84 13.66
C ALA A 262 0.41 -0.21 12.27
N GLY A 263 1.13 -0.69 11.25
CA GLY A 263 1.01 -0.16 9.89
C GLY A 263 -0.40 -0.36 9.30
N TYR A 264 -1.06 -1.49 9.58
CA TYR A 264 -2.42 -1.75 9.12
C TYR A 264 -3.45 -0.82 9.78
N ALA A 265 -3.28 -0.52 11.07
CA ALA A 265 -4.18 0.35 11.83
C ALA A 265 -4.02 1.84 11.48
N ASP A 266 -2.79 2.29 11.26
CA ASP A 266 -2.47 3.72 11.12
C ASP A 266 -2.54 4.22 9.67
N ALA A 267 -2.34 3.34 8.68
CA ALA A 267 -2.25 3.75 7.28
C ALA A 267 -3.60 3.67 6.54
N PRO A 268 -3.97 4.68 5.72
CA PRO A 268 -5.09 4.55 4.80
C PRO A 268 -4.88 3.41 3.82
N GLY A 269 -5.90 2.58 3.59
CA GLY A 269 -5.84 1.47 2.63
C GLY A 269 -4.95 0.32 3.10
N GLY A 270 -5.19 -0.12 4.34
CA GLY A 270 -4.58 -1.33 4.90
C GLY A 270 -4.87 -2.55 4.02
N ILE A 271 -3.87 -3.42 3.89
CA ILE A 271 -3.98 -4.66 3.12
C ILE A 271 -4.13 -5.84 4.06
N THR A 272 -3.23 -6.02 5.02
CA THR A 272 -3.38 -7.11 5.99
C THR A 272 -2.50 -6.87 7.22
N PRO A 273 -3.00 -7.15 8.43
CA PRO A 273 -2.18 -7.08 9.65
C PRO A 273 -1.31 -8.34 9.84
N HIS A 274 -1.35 -9.30 8.93
CA HIS A 274 -0.75 -10.61 9.12
C HIS A 274 0.66 -10.73 8.55
N VAL A 275 1.41 -11.68 9.13
CA VAL A 275 2.69 -12.14 8.61
C VAL A 275 2.45 -13.45 7.87
N PHE A 276 3.15 -13.62 6.75
CA PHE A 276 3.13 -14.81 5.93
C PHE A 276 4.52 -15.41 5.84
N TRP A 277 4.61 -16.73 5.83
CA TRP A 277 5.80 -17.44 5.40
C TRP A 277 5.68 -17.79 3.92
N VAL A 278 6.61 -17.27 3.12
CA VAL A 278 6.66 -17.45 1.68
C VAL A 278 7.86 -18.32 1.33
N ARG A 279 7.62 -19.45 0.67
CA ARG A 279 8.67 -20.37 0.21
C ARG A 279 8.27 -20.97 -1.12
N ASP A 280 9.18 -20.94 -2.10
CA ASP A 280 8.96 -21.47 -3.46
C ASP A 280 7.67 -20.93 -4.12
N GLY A 281 7.34 -19.66 -3.85
CA GLY A 281 6.13 -18.99 -4.33
C GLY A 281 4.83 -19.37 -3.61
N SER A 282 4.88 -20.30 -2.64
CA SER A 282 3.75 -20.65 -1.79
C SER A 282 3.69 -19.73 -0.57
N TRP A 283 2.51 -19.16 -0.31
CA TRP A 283 2.24 -18.30 0.84
C TRP A 283 1.48 -19.06 1.92
N ARG A 284 1.90 -18.93 3.17
CA ARG A 284 1.22 -19.47 4.35
C ARG A 284 1.08 -18.39 5.40
N GLN A 285 -0.11 -18.16 5.92
CA GLN A 285 -0.32 -17.20 7.00
C GLN A 285 0.18 -17.80 8.31
N VAL A 286 0.98 -17.04 9.06
CA VAL A 286 1.62 -17.49 10.31
C VAL A 286 1.12 -16.74 11.54
N THR A 287 0.28 -15.71 11.35
CA THR A 287 -0.33 -14.97 12.45
C THR A 287 -1.83 -14.88 12.28
N ARG A 288 -2.55 -14.78 13.39
CA ARG A 288 -4.02 -14.64 13.40
C ARG A 288 -4.44 -13.67 14.48
N LEU A 289 -5.51 -12.93 14.19
CA LEU A 289 -6.23 -12.12 15.16
C LEU A 289 -7.53 -12.83 15.51
N ASP A 290 -7.80 -12.99 16.80
CA ASP A 290 -9.07 -13.45 17.35
C ASP A 290 -9.58 -12.43 18.36
N GLY A 291 -10.42 -11.50 17.90
CA GLY A 291 -10.72 -10.27 18.63
C GLY A 291 -9.44 -9.46 18.90
N ASP A 292 -9.17 -9.16 20.17
CA ASP A 292 -7.96 -8.45 20.60
C ASP A 292 -6.75 -9.39 20.81
N GLN A 293 -6.92 -10.71 20.63
CA GLN A 293 -5.83 -11.66 20.82
C GLN A 293 -5.05 -11.89 19.53
N ALA A 294 -3.80 -11.47 19.55
CA ALA A 294 -2.81 -11.75 18.53
C ALA A 294 -2.12 -13.10 18.80
N THR A 295 -2.21 -14.03 17.86
CA THR A 295 -1.61 -15.36 17.98
C THR A 295 -0.68 -15.65 16.81
N ILE A 296 0.42 -16.36 17.10
CA ILE A 296 1.34 -16.89 16.10
C ILE A 296 1.04 -18.38 15.94
N GLN A 297 0.75 -18.81 14.72
CA GLN A 297 0.48 -20.19 14.34
C GLN A 297 1.58 -20.65 13.38
N VAL A 298 2.48 -21.49 13.89
CA VAL A 298 3.55 -22.10 13.10
C VAL A 298 3.31 -23.59 13.00
N ASP A 299 3.42 -24.14 11.80
CA ASP A 299 3.45 -25.59 11.63
C ASP A 299 4.80 -26.17 12.10
N GLU A 300 4.91 -27.50 12.16
CA GLU A 300 6.10 -28.20 12.63
C GLU A 300 7.35 -27.88 11.80
N GLU A 301 7.17 -27.61 10.50
CA GLU A 301 8.27 -27.25 9.60
C GLU A 301 8.82 -25.86 9.96
N LEU A 302 7.95 -24.86 10.05
CA LEU A 302 8.34 -23.51 10.42
C LEU A 302 8.85 -23.45 11.87
N ALA A 303 8.23 -24.19 12.79
CA ALA A 303 8.67 -24.25 14.18
C ALA A 303 10.14 -24.71 14.30
N ARG A 304 10.56 -25.74 13.55
CA ARG A 304 11.97 -26.16 13.49
C ARG A 304 12.88 -25.09 12.90
N LEU A 305 12.46 -24.46 11.80
CA LEU A 305 13.23 -23.37 11.17
C LEU A 305 13.39 -22.15 12.08
N LEU A 306 12.42 -21.90 12.97
CA LEU A 306 12.47 -20.84 13.98
C LEU A 306 13.20 -21.27 15.26
N GLY A 307 13.64 -22.52 15.39
CA GLY A 307 14.27 -23.04 16.61
C GLY A 307 13.29 -23.19 17.79
N LEU A 308 12.00 -23.36 17.50
CA LEU A 308 10.93 -23.56 18.48
C LEU A 308 10.58 -25.05 18.72
N ALA A 309 11.11 -25.94 17.89
CA ALA A 309 10.97 -27.38 17.99
C ALA A 309 12.33 -28.06 17.74
N ASP A 310 12.54 -29.21 18.38
CA ASP A 310 13.73 -30.05 18.16
C ASP A 310 13.69 -30.72 16.76
N ASP A 311 14.87 -31.07 16.22
CA ASP A 311 15.03 -31.75 14.92
C ASP A 311 14.46 -33.18 14.87
#